data_AF-A0AAN8ILG8-F1
#
_entry.id   AF-A0AAN8ILG8-F1
#
_cell.length_a   1.000
_cell.length_b   1.000
_cell.length_c   1.000
_cell.angle_alpha   90.00
_cell.angle_beta   90.00
_cell.angle_gamma   90.00
#
_symmetry.space_group_name_H-M   'P 1'
#
loop_
_entity.id
_entity.type
_entity.pdbx_description
1 polymer ?
#
loop_
_entity_poly.entity_id
_entity_poly.type
_entity_poly.pdbx_seq_one_letter_code
_entity_poly.pdbx_strand_id
1 'polypeptide(L)' 'MTSMIITIPYQVFYTVIPTISIIGNSCVVYVTMRSRSLRSLCAILIGLISFGDIMHMLGHYVMIVSYNL' A
#
# COMPACT_ATOMS: atom_id res chain seq x y z
N MET A 1 -3.58 22.02 -17.96
CA MET A 1 -4.34 22.78 -16.94
C MET A 1 -4.42 21.87 -15.72
N THR A 2 -3.68 21.98 -14.63
CA THR A 2 -2.82 23.03 -14.05
C THR A 2 -1.81 22.31 -13.16
N SER A 3 -0.52 22.41 -13.46
CA SER A 3 0.58 21.87 -12.64
C SER A 3 0.69 22.69 -11.35
N MET A 4 -0.13 22.36 -10.36
CA MET A 4 -0.03 22.94 -9.02
C MET A 4 1.04 22.17 -8.25
N ILE A 5 2.19 22.83 -8.14
CA ILE A 5 3.29 22.67 -7.19
C ILE A 5 2.81 21.97 -5.91
N ILE A 6 2.89 20.65 -5.84
CA ILE A 6 2.75 19.93 -4.57
C ILE A 6 3.96 20.37 -3.75
N THR A 7 3.73 21.11 -2.66
CA THR A 7 4.80 21.54 -1.74
C THR A 7 5.63 20.32 -1.38
N ILE A 8 6.93 20.32 -1.68
CA ILE A 8 7.86 19.19 -1.49
C ILE A 8 7.62 18.32 -0.24
N PRO A 9 7.33 18.87 0.97
CA PRO A 9 6.90 18.08 2.12
C PRO A 9 5.75 17.11 1.84
N TYR A 10 4.69 17.53 1.16
CA TYR A 10 3.56 16.68 0.82
C TYR A 10 3.97 15.55 -0.11
N GLN A 11 4.82 15.82 -1.10
CA GLN A 11 5.31 14.77 -2.01
C GLN A 11 6.12 13.71 -1.26
N VAL A 12 6.95 14.11 -0.30
CA VAL A 12 7.70 13.17 0.55
C VAL A 12 6.74 12.36 1.42
N PHE A 13 5.76 12.99 2.07
CA PHE A 13 4.75 12.28 2.87
C PHE A 13 3.97 11.26 2.04
N TYR A 14 3.53 11.64 0.84
CA TYR A 14 2.82 10.77 -0.09
C TYR A 14 3.71 9.71 -0.75
N THR A 15 5.02 9.71 -0.53
CA THR A 15 5.94 8.65 -1.00
C THR A 15 6.35 7.73 0.17
N VAL A 16 6.62 8.28 1.35
CA VAL A 16 7.06 7.54 2.53
C VAL A 16 5.92 6.74 3.18
N ILE A 17 4.71 7.30 3.26
CA ILE A 17 3.55 6.59 3.83
C ILE A 17 3.20 5.34 3.01
N PRO A 18 3.04 5.41 1.67
CA PRO A 18 2.72 4.21 0.89
C PRO A 18 3.86 3.19 0.89
N THR A 19 5.13 3.59 0.95
CA THR A 19 6.24 2.63 1.05
C THR A 19 6.22 1.85 2.38
N ILE A 20 5.99 2.53 3.51
CA ILE A 20 5.83 1.85 4.81
C ILE A 20 4.60 0.94 4.79
N SER A 21 3.48 1.39 4.20
CA SER A 21 2.26 0.61 4.09
C SER A 21 2.46 -0.65 3.24
N ILE A 22 3.15 -0.55 2.10
CA ILE A 22 3.45 -1.70 1.24
C ILE A 22 4.31 -2.71 1.99
N ILE A 23 5.35 -2.27 2.71
CA ILE A 23 6.23 -3.15 3.48
C ILE A 23 5.44 -3.84 4.60
N GLY A 24 4.66 -3.08 5.38
CA GLY A 24 3.86 -3.61 6.49
C GLY A 24 2.83 -4.64 6.01
N ASN A 25 2.06 -4.30 4.98
CA ASN A 25 1.05 -5.21 4.42
C ASN A 25 1.67 -6.43 3.74
N SER A 26 2.84 -6.29 3.10
CA SER A 26 3.57 -7.44 2.54
C SER A 26 4.01 -8.41 3.63
N CYS A 27 4.47 -7.92 4.78
CA CYS A 27 4.77 -8.75 5.94
C CYS A 27 3.53 -9.49 6.46
N VAL A 28 2.38 -8.82 6.54
CA VAL A 28 1.12 -9.45 6.97
C VAL A 28 0.70 -10.56 6.00
N VAL A 29 0.76 -10.30 4.68
CA VAL A 29 0.49 -11.32 3.66
C VAL A 29 1.46 -12.50 3.79
N TYR A 30 2.76 -12.22 3.97
CA TYR A 30 3.78 -13.26 4.11
C TYR A 30 3.54 -14.15 5.34
N VAL A 31 3.26 -13.56 6.51
CA VAL A 31 2.99 -14.29 7.75
C VAL A 31 1.69 -15.09 7.63
N THR A 32 0.68 -14.52 6.98
CA THR A 32 -0.60 -15.19 6.70
C THR A 32 -0.41 -16.41 5.79
N MET A 33 0.45 -16.31 4.77
CA MET A 33 0.78 -17.45 3.90
C MET A 33 1.65 -18.51 4.60
N ARG A 34 2.57 -18.09 5.48
CA ARG A 34 3.52 -19.00 6.15
C ARG A 34 2.87 -19.83 7.26
N SER A 35 1.87 -19.31 7.96
CA SER A 35 1.28 -20.00 9.11
C SER A 35 0.18 -20.99 8.69
N ARG A 36 0.55 -22.26 8.45
CA ARG A 36 -0.41 -23.35 8.15
C ARG A 36 -1.39 -23.64 9.30
N SER A 37 -1.09 -23.22 10.53
CA SER A 37 -1.90 -23.49 11.74
C SER A 37 -3.06 -22.51 11.94
N LEU A 38 -3.15 -21.41 11.19
CA LEU A 38 -4.20 -20.39 11.28
C LEU A 38 -5.09 -20.32 10.02
N ARG A 39 -5.36 -21.45 9.34
CA ARG A 39 -6.34 -21.53 8.22
C ARG A 39 -7.82 -21.36 8.67
N SER A 40 -8.05 -20.51 9.66
CA SER A 40 -9.35 -19.92 9.91
C SER A 40 -9.69 -18.97 8.75
N LEU A 41 -10.96 -18.94 8.34
CA LEU A 41 -11.51 -17.95 7.40
C LEU A 41 -11.04 -16.53 7.71
N CYS A 42 -10.89 -16.20 9.00
CA CYS A 42 -10.41 -14.90 9.47
C CYS A 42 -9.01 -14.55 8.94
N ALA A 43 -8.04 -15.47 9.00
CA ALA A 43 -6.69 -15.19 8.53
C ALA A 43 -6.65 -14.99 7.01
N ILE A 44 -7.47 -15.73 6.27
CA ILE A 44 -7.61 -15.56 4.80
C ILE A 44 -8.18 -14.18 4.48
N LEU A 45 -9.22 -13.73 5.21
CA LEU A 45 -9.80 -12.40 5.06
C LEU A 45 -8.78 -11.30 5.39
N ILE A 46 -7.98 -11.47 6.43
CA ILE A 46 -6.91 -10.52 6.79
C ILE A 46 -5.86 -10.45 5.67
N GLY A 47 -5.46 -11.59 5.09
CA GLY A 47 -4.55 -11.62 3.95
C GLY A 47 -5.12 -10.93 2.70
N LEU A 48 -6.40 -11.12 2.41
CA LEU A 48 -7.11 -10.43 1.31
C LEU A 48 -7.21 -8.92 1.54
N ILE A 49 -7.49 -8.49 2.77
CA ILE A 49 -7.52 -7.07 3.13
C ILE A 49 -6.14 -6.44 2.95
N SER A 50 -5.08 -7.05 3.48
CA SER A 50 -3.72 -6.55 3.29
C SER A 50 -3.28 -6.56 1.82
N PHE A 51 -3.74 -7.50 1.01
CA PHE A 51 -3.52 -7.47 -0.43
C PHE A 51 -4.23 -6.28 -1.09
N GLY A 52 -5.47 -5.98 -0.67
CA GLY A 52 -6.21 -4.79 -1.08
C GLY A 52 -5.51 -3.48 -0.71
N ASP A 53 -4.93 -3.40 0.49
CA ASP A 53 -4.14 -2.24 0.92
C ASP A 53 -2.91 -2.01 0.04
N ILE A 54 -2.21 -3.08 -0.39
CA ILE A 54 -1.08 -2.96 -1.34
C ILE A 54 -1.55 -2.41 -2.68
N MET A 55 -2.66 -2.93 -3.22
CA MET A 55 -3.22 -2.43 -4.49
C MET A 55 -3.70 -0.98 -4.40
N HIS A 56 -4.31 -0.60 -3.27
CA HIS A 56 -4.76 0.76 -3.01
C HIS A 56 -3.57 1.74 -2.94
N MET A 57 -2.48 1.37 -2.26
CA MET A 57 -1.26 2.17 -2.17
C MET A 57 -0.54 2.29 -3.53
N LEU A 58 -0.60 1.26 -4.39
CA LEU A 58 -0.14 1.34 -5.78
C LEU A 58 -0.95 2.36 -6.59
N GLY A 59 -2.27 2.45 -6.36
CA GLY A 59 -3.12 3.48 -6.98
C GLY A 59 -2.69 4.90 -6.61
N HIS A 60 -2.33 5.13 -5.34
CA HIS A 60 -1.74 6.40 -4.90
C HIS A 60 -0.41 6.69 -5.61
N TYR A 61 0.41 5.68 -5.83
CA TYR A 61 1.68 5.82 -6.57
C TYR A 61 1.44 6.22 -8.04
N VAL A 62 0.48 5.59 -8.71
CA VAL A 62 0.08 5.91 -10.10
C VAL A 62 -0.48 7.34 -10.21
N MET A 63 -1.27 7.78 -9.23
CA MET A 63 -1.80 9.14 -9.17
C MET A 63 -0.66 10.17 -9.09
N ILE A 64 0.35 9.94 -8.24
CA ILE A 64 1.52 10.83 -8.11
C ILE A 64 2.32 10.87 -9.41
N VAL A 65 2.56 9.71 -10.04
CA VAL A 65 3.30 9.64 -11.32
C VAL A 65 2.54 10.36 -12.44
N SER A 66 1.23 10.16 -12.54
CA SER A 66 0.38 10.84 -13.54
C SER A 66 0.32 12.35 -13.34
N TYR A 67 0.48 12.82 -12.11
CA TYR A 67 0.57 14.26 -11.79
C TYR A 67 1.95 14.86 -12.04
N ASN A 68 3.00 14.03 -12.10
CA ASN A 68 4.38 14.47 -12.33
C ASN A 68 4.74 14.53 -13.82
N LEU A 69 4.02 13.78 -14.66
CA LEU A 69 4.11 13.78 -16.12
C LEU A 69 3.36 14.99 -16.73
#